data_AF-A0A528A0C8-F1
#
_entry.id   AF-A0A528A0C8-F1
#
_cell.length_a   1.000
_cell.length_b   1.000
_cell.length_c   1.000
_cell.angle_alpha   90.00
_cell.angle_beta   90.00
_cell.angle_gamma   90.00
#
_symmetry.space_group_name_H-M   'P 1'
#
loop_
_entity.id
_entity.type
_entity.pdbx_description
1 polymer ?
#
loop_
_entity_poly.entity_id
_entity_poly.type
_entity_poly.pdbx_seq_one_letter_code
_entity_poly.pdbx_strand_id
1 'polypeptide(L)'
;AVSSGLQPRLWIDAVSHVAMGRDRRTYRFLRDTRIGRVVLAESTEMKPVADQVTRYVAERVVERQRMLEGGVEQAVAGLKRALVPEAEPPLRSVTRRKRWSTFLSGLGLIAAGALVGLAVSIVLFWDRLVAMGLSFGP
;
A
#
# COMPACT_ATOMS: atom_id res chain seq x y z
N ALA A 1 19.55 21.89 -41.99
CA ALA A 1 19.01 22.73 -40.90
C ALA A 1 18.24 21.84 -39.93
N VAL A 2 18.64 21.76 -38.65
CA VAL A 2 17.80 21.09 -37.64
C VAL A 2 16.59 21.99 -37.43
N SER A 3 15.42 21.50 -37.81
CA SER A 3 14.15 22.18 -37.57
C SER A 3 14.10 22.67 -36.12
N SER A 4 13.73 23.94 -35.89
CA SER A 4 13.49 24.53 -34.57
C SER A 4 12.22 23.98 -33.90
N GLY A 5 11.70 22.86 -34.42
CA GLY A 5 10.45 22.22 -34.04
C GLY A 5 10.53 21.56 -32.67
N LEU A 6 9.67 22.05 -31.78
CA LEU A 6 9.26 21.48 -30.50
C LEU A 6 10.39 21.16 -29.51
N GLN A 7 10.29 21.77 -28.34
CA GLN A 7 11.15 21.51 -27.20
C GLN A 7 11.23 19.99 -26.92
N PRO A 8 12.42 19.38 -26.90
CA PRO A 8 12.56 17.93 -26.78
C PRO A 8 11.94 17.43 -25.47
N ARG A 9 11.08 16.42 -25.58
CA ARG A 9 10.29 15.84 -24.50
C ARG A 9 10.45 14.33 -24.47
N LEU A 10 10.74 13.78 -23.30
CA LEU A 10 10.72 12.36 -23.01
C LEU A 10 9.46 12.06 -22.21
N TRP A 11 8.50 11.35 -22.81
CA TRP A 11 7.30 10.92 -22.10
C TRP A 11 7.59 9.72 -21.21
N ILE A 12 7.14 9.80 -19.96
CA ILE A 12 7.31 8.74 -18.95
C ILE A 12 6.03 7.91 -18.84
N ASP A 13 4.89 8.59 -18.85
CA ASP A 13 3.57 7.99 -18.95
C ASP A 13 2.61 8.92 -19.72
N ALA A 14 1.31 8.61 -19.71
CA ALA A 14 0.30 9.38 -20.43
C ALA A 14 0.14 10.85 -19.95
N VAL A 15 0.60 11.18 -18.74
CA VAL A 15 0.39 12.49 -18.12
C VAL A 15 1.67 13.14 -17.61
N SER A 16 2.82 12.48 -17.73
CA SER A 16 4.09 12.97 -17.22
C SER A 16 5.22 12.83 -18.22
N HIS A 17 6.08 13.84 -18.27
CA HIS A 17 7.19 13.90 -19.20
C HIS A 17 8.32 14.75 -18.64
N VAL A 18 9.54 14.49 -19.11
CA VAL A 18 10.70 15.35 -18.90
C VAL A 18 10.84 16.26 -20.12
N ALA A 19 10.93 17.56 -19.91
CA ALA A 19 11.25 18.54 -20.95
C ALA A 19 12.58 19.21 -20.64
N MET A 20 13.42 19.43 -21.66
CA MET A 20 14.59 20.29 -21.52
C MET A 20 14.21 21.73 -21.83
N GLY A 21 14.67 22.70 -21.05
CA GLY A 21 14.58 24.14 -21.30
C GLY A 21 15.01 24.54 -22.71
N ARG A 22 14.59 25.72 -23.18
CA ARG A 22 14.92 26.22 -24.54
C ARG A 22 16.44 26.28 -24.77
N ASP A 23 17.19 26.59 -23.72
CA ASP A 23 18.65 26.66 -23.69
C ASP A 23 19.33 25.29 -23.55
N ARG A 24 18.57 24.20 -23.45
CA ARG A 24 19.03 22.82 -23.19
C ARG A 24 19.84 22.66 -21.90
N ARG A 25 19.71 23.59 -20.96
CA ARG A 25 20.47 23.55 -19.70
C ARG A 25 19.67 23.04 -18.52
N THR A 26 18.36 23.19 -18.57
CA THR A 26 17.49 22.85 -17.44
C THR A 26 16.61 21.67 -17.82
N TYR A 27 16.67 20.59 -17.04
CA TYR A 27 15.76 19.46 -17.12
C TYR A 27 14.60 19.68 -16.17
N ARG A 28 13.38 19.54 -16.67
CA ARG A 28 12.16 19.69 -15.88
C ARG A 28 11.28 18.47 -16.01
N PHE A 29 11.01 17.80 -14.90
CA PHE A 29 10.02 16.73 -14.84
C PHE A 29 8.65 17.31 -14.52
N LEU A 30 7.70 17.07 -15.41
CA LEU A 30 6.39 17.71 -15.44
C LEU A 30 5.30 16.65 -15.39
N ARG A 31 4.21 16.96 -14.68
CA ARG A 31 2.98 16.17 -14.70
C ARG A 31 1.79 17.07 -14.99
N ASP A 32 1.02 16.71 -16.00
CA ASP A 32 -0.23 17.36 -16.33
C ASP A 32 -1.34 16.83 -15.39
N THR A 33 -2.09 17.76 -14.81
CA THR A 33 -3.22 17.50 -13.91
C THR A 33 -4.43 18.29 -14.38
N ARG A 34 -5.62 18.01 -13.83
CA ARG A 34 -6.85 18.75 -14.18
C ARG A 34 -6.73 20.26 -13.90
N ILE A 35 -5.95 20.65 -12.89
CA ILE A 35 -5.77 22.05 -12.46
C ILE A 35 -4.62 22.72 -13.25
N GLY A 36 -3.96 21.98 -14.14
CA GLY A 36 -2.83 22.45 -14.93
C GLY A 36 -1.58 21.59 -14.71
N ARG A 37 -0.43 22.12 -15.13
CA ARG A 37 0.84 21.40 -15.10
C ARG A 37 1.60 21.67 -13.81
N VAL A 38 2.06 20.60 -13.17
CA VAL A 38 2.89 20.64 -11.95
C VAL A 38 4.32 20.26 -12.30
N VAL A 39 5.29 20.99 -11.74
CA VAL A 39 6.71 20.65 -11.81
C VAL A 39 7.05 19.73 -10.64
N LEU A 40 7.47 18.50 -10.94
CA LEU A 40 7.83 17.51 -9.92
C LEU A 40 9.31 17.59 -9.55
N ALA A 41 10.17 17.97 -10.49
CA ALA A 41 11.58 18.28 -10.25
C ALA A 41 12.11 19.21 -11.35
N GLU A 42 13.07 20.05 -10.99
CA GLU A 42 13.82 20.90 -11.90
C GLU A 42 15.30 20.90 -11.48
N SER A 43 16.20 20.75 -12.44
CA SER A 43 17.65 20.79 -12.20
C SER A 43 18.40 21.10 -13.48
N THR A 44 19.57 21.70 -13.37
CA THR A 44 20.51 21.81 -14.49
C THR A 44 21.28 20.53 -14.77
N GLU A 45 21.30 19.61 -13.80
CA GLU A 45 21.91 18.29 -13.94
C GLU A 45 20.86 17.20 -14.19
N MET A 46 21.22 16.23 -15.03
CA MET A 46 20.32 15.14 -15.42
C MET A 46 20.04 14.16 -14.27
N LYS A 47 21.03 13.88 -13.43
CA LYS A 47 20.95 12.83 -12.40
C LYS A 47 19.82 13.06 -11.38
N PRO A 48 19.65 14.24 -10.77
CA PRO A 48 18.55 14.48 -9.84
C PRO A 48 17.16 14.29 -10.46
N VAL A 49 16.99 14.67 -11.74
CA VAL A 49 15.72 14.51 -12.46
C VAL A 49 15.45 13.03 -12.76
N ALA A 50 16.47 12.27 -13.17
CA ALA A 50 16.36 10.84 -13.39
C ALA A 50 16.01 10.07 -12.10
N ASP A 51 16.61 10.45 -10.97
CA ASP A 51 16.30 9.86 -9.66
C ASP A 51 14.84 10.15 -9.26
N GLN A 52 14.33 11.36 -9.54
CA GLN A 52 12.93 11.70 -9.30
C GLN A 52 11.97 10.93 -10.22
N VAL A 53 12.31 10.77 -11.50
CA VAL A 53 11.54 9.95 -12.45
C VAL A 53 11.47 8.51 -11.96
N THR A 54 12.60 7.93 -11.53
CA THR A 54 12.68 6.56 -11.03
C THR A 54 11.78 6.37 -9.82
N ARG A 55 11.83 7.30 -8.86
CA ARG A 55 10.95 7.31 -7.69
C ARG A 55 9.48 7.39 -8.06
N TYR A 56 9.14 8.30 -8.96
CA TYR A 56 7.77 8.46 -9.44
C TYR A 56 7.23 7.16 -10.06
N VAL A 57 8.01 6.53 -10.94
CA VAL A 57 7.61 5.27 -11.59
C VAL A 57 7.45 4.16 -10.55
N ALA A 58 8.37 4.04 -9.60
CA ALA A 58 8.29 3.05 -8.53
C ALA A 58 7.00 3.21 -7.70
N GLU A 59 6.70 4.43 -7.25
CA GLU A 59 5.47 4.75 -6.53
C GLU A 59 4.23 4.39 -7.36
N ARG A 60 4.25 4.73 -8.66
CA ARG A 60 3.12 4.49 -9.56
C ARG A 60 2.84 3.02 -9.84
N VAL A 61 3.89 2.22 -9.97
CA VAL A 61 3.78 0.76 -10.13
C VAL A 61 3.16 0.15 -8.88
N VAL A 62 3.63 0.54 -7.69
CA VAL A 62 3.10 0.03 -6.42
C VAL A 62 1.65 0.46 -6.21
N GLU A 63 1.30 1.71 -6.50
CA GLU A 63 -0.10 2.19 -6.47
C GLU A 63 -0.98 1.34 -7.39
N ARG A 64 -0.54 1.12 -8.63
CA ARG A 64 -1.27 0.32 -9.61
C ARG A 64 -1.47 -1.12 -9.14
N GLN A 65 -0.42 -1.76 -8.62
CA GLN A 65 -0.52 -3.11 -8.07
C GLN A 65 -1.50 -3.18 -6.90
N ARG A 66 -1.42 -2.25 -5.94
CA ARG A 66 -2.35 -2.20 -4.81
C ARG A 66 -3.81 -1.99 -5.25
N MET A 67 -4.06 -1.22 -6.31
CA MET A 67 -5.41 -1.05 -6.86
C MET A 67 -5.93 -2.34 -7.51
N LEU A 68 -5.05 -3.11 -8.16
CA LEU A 68 -5.40 -4.40 -8.77
C LEU A 68 -5.59 -5.51 -7.72
N GLU A 69 -4.73 -5.55 -6.71
CA GLU A 69 -4.77 -6.52 -5.60
C GLU A 69 -5.88 -6.22 -4.60
N GLY A 70 -6.28 -4.94 -4.45
CA GLY A 70 -7.35 -4.48 -3.55
C GLY A 70 -8.78 -4.86 -3.98
N GLY A 71 -8.94 -5.92 -4.75
CA GLY A 71 -10.21 -6.39 -5.28
C GLY A 71 -11.25 -6.74 -4.21
N VAL A 72 -12.48 -6.29 -4.44
CA VAL A 72 -13.77 -6.60 -3.78
C VAL A 72 -13.92 -6.21 -2.29
N GLU A 73 -12.94 -6.48 -1.42
CA GLU A 73 -13.06 -6.22 0.03
C GLU A 73 -13.30 -4.72 0.36
N GLN A 74 -12.64 -3.81 -0.35
CA GLN A 74 -12.85 -2.37 -0.14
C GLN A 74 -14.16 -1.85 -0.74
N ALA A 75 -14.69 -2.49 -1.78
CA ALA A 75 -15.98 -2.14 -2.37
C ALA A 75 -17.14 -2.49 -1.42
N VAL A 76 -17.04 -3.64 -0.72
CA VAL A 76 -18.03 -4.05 0.30
C VAL A 76 -17.88 -3.22 1.59
N ALA A 77 -16.66 -2.86 1.98
CA ALA A 77 -16.42 -1.95 3.11
C ALA A 77 -16.91 -0.51 2.83
N GLY A 78 -17.03 -0.09 1.56
CA GLY A 78 -17.64 1.15 1.13
C GLY A 78 -19.17 1.13 1.20
N LEU A 79 -19.81 0.01 0.85
CA LEU A 79 -21.27 -0.19 0.95
C LEU A 79 -21.79 -0.12 2.39
N LYS A 80 -20.98 -0.54 3.39
CA LYS A 80 -21.35 -0.41 4.81
C LYS A 80 -21.17 0.99 5.39
N ARG A 81 -20.59 1.94 4.64
CA ARG A 81 -20.33 3.31 5.10
C ARG A 81 -21.25 4.34 4.42
N ALA A 82 -22.54 4.03 4.35
CA ALA A 82 -23.56 4.97 3.85
C ALA A 82 -24.77 5.01 4.80
N LEU A 83 -24.52 5.51 6.02
CA LEU A 83 -25.52 6.19 6.83
C LEU A 83 -24.75 7.14 7.75
N VAL A 84 -24.28 8.25 7.16
CA VAL A 84 -23.70 9.37 7.90
C VAL A 84 -24.68 10.53 7.74
N PRO A 85 -25.41 10.92 8.80
CA PRO A 85 -26.09 12.20 8.83
C PRO A 85 -25.04 13.30 8.71
N GLU A 86 -25.34 14.25 7.86
CA GLU A 86 -24.57 15.43 7.53
C GLU A 86 -24.13 16.21 8.80
N ALA A 87 -22.92 16.78 8.75
CA ALA A 87 -22.37 17.94 9.48
C ALA A 87 -21.11 17.73 10.34
N GLU A 88 -20.11 18.56 9.98
CA GLU A 88 -18.90 19.04 10.68
C GLU A 88 -17.56 18.27 10.62
N PRO A 89 -16.42 19.00 10.50
CA PRO A 89 -15.11 18.43 10.18
C PRO A 89 -14.26 18.18 11.44
N PRO A 90 -13.64 16.99 11.60
CA PRO A 90 -12.54 16.85 12.54
C PRO A 90 -11.21 16.72 11.80
N LEU A 91 -10.42 17.79 11.90
CA LEU A 91 -8.96 17.69 11.88
C LEU A 91 -8.51 16.82 13.08
N ARG A 92 -7.46 16.01 12.85
CA ARG A 92 -6.61 15.27 13.82
C ARG A 92 -6.90 13.79 14.10
N SER A 93 -5.94 12.98 13.62
CA SER A 93 -5.31 11.82 14.28
C SER A 93 -6.19 10.67 14.78
N VAL A 94 -6.54 9.73 13.90
CA VAL A 94 -7.01 8.38 14.30
C VAL A 94 -6.38 7.29 13.42
N THR A 95 -5.06 7.13 13.45
CA THR A 95 -4.40 5.96 12.80
C THR A 95 -3.72 5.02 13.79
N ARG A 96 -3.58 5.40 15.08
CA ARG A 96 -2.86 4.59 16.08
C ARG A 96 -3.68 3.40 16.63
N ARG A 97 -4.98 3.56 16.86
CA ARG A 97 -5.83 2.48 17.43
C ARG A 97 -6.06 1.30 16.48
N LYS A 98 -6.05 1.54 15.16
CA LYS A 98 -6.42 0.51 14.16
C LYS A 98 -5.35 -0.59 14.00
N ARG A 99 -4.08 -0.29 14.27
CA ARG A 99 -3.00 -1.30 14.20
C ARG A 99 -3.08 -2.30 15.35
N TRP A 100 -3.46 -1.86 16.55
CA TRP A 100 -3.46 -2.72 17.75
C TRP A 100 -4.59 -3.76 17.75
N SER A 101 -5.76 -3.43 17.19
CA SER A 101 -6.87 -4.39 17.04
C SER A 101 -6.56 -5.50 16.03
N THR A 102 -5.78 -5.23 14.99
CA THR A 102 -5.37 -6.24 14.00
C THR A 102 -4.34 -7.21 14.58
N PHE A 103 -3.46 -6.74 15.46
CA PHE A 103 -2.51 -7.60 16.19
C PHE A 103 -3.23 -8.50 17.22
N LEU A 104 -4.22 -7.98 17.95
CA LEU A 104 -5.00 -8.77 18.91
C LEU A 104 -5.90 -9.82 18.24
N SER A 105 -6.45 -9.53 17.06
CA SER A 105 -7.26 -10.51 16.31
C SER A 105 -6.42 -11.68 15.78
N GLY A 106 -5.16 -11.45 15.40
CA GLY A 106 -4.24 -12.52 14.99
C GLY A 106 -3.89 -13.47 16.13
N LEU A 107 -3.66 -12.93 17.33
CA LEU A 107 -3.35 -13.73 18.52
C LEU A 107 -4.53 -14.62 18.96
N GLY A 108 -5.76 -14.13 18.85
CA GLY A 108 -6.96 -14.89 19.18
C GLY A 108 -7.15 -16.13 18.29
N LEU A 109 -6.87 -16.01 16.99
CA LEU A 109 -6.94 -17.13 16.04
C LEU A 109 -5.89 -18.21 16.35
N ILE A 110 -4.68 -17.81 16.73
CA ILE A 110 -3.60 -18.75 17.11
C ILE A 110 -3.96 -19.48 18.41
N ALA A 111 -4.46 -18.76 19.42
CA ALA A 111 -4.88 -19.36 20.68
C ALA A 111 -6.05 -20.34 20.50
N ALA A 112 -7.03 -20.00 19.66
CA ALA A 112 -8.14 -20.89 19.33
C ALA A 112 -7.66 -22.16 18.61
N GLY A 113 -6.76 -22.04 17.63
CA GLY A 113 -6.18 -23.19 16.92
C GLY A 113 -5.37 -24.11 17.84
N ALA A 114 -4.58 -23.53 18.75
CA ALA A 114 -3.80 -24.30 19.72
C ALA A 114 -4.68 -25.09 20.70
N LEU A 115 -5.78 -24.50 21.19
CA LEU A 115 -6.71 -25.19 22.08
C LEU A 115 -7.44 -26.34 21.39
N VAL A 116 -7.88 -26.14 20.15
CA VAL A 116 -8.52 -27.19 19.36
C VAL A 116 -7.54 -28.32 19.05
N GLY A 117 -6.31 -28.00 18.65
CA GLY A 117 -5.26 -28.99 18.40
C GLY A 117 -4.94 -29.81 19.65
N LEU A 118 -4.83 -29.17 20.82
CA LEU A 118 -4.56 -29.83 22.09
C LEU A 118 -5.72 -30.77 22.50
N ALA A 119 -6.97 -30.33 22.34
CA ALA A 119 -8.14 -31.16 22.63
C ALA A 119 -8.19 -32.40 21.72
N VAL A 120 -7.92 -32.24 20.41
CA VAL A 120 -7.88 -33.36 19.46
C VAL A 120 -6.75 -34.33 19.78
N SER A 121 -5.55 -33.83 20.13
CA SER A 121 -4.44 -34.69 20.56
C SER A 121 -4.78 -35.49 21.81
N ILE A 122 -5.43 -34.91 22.81
CA ILE A 122 -5.82 -35.61 24.05
C ILE A 122 -6.83 -36.72 23.75
N VAL A 123 -7.81 -36.46 22.88
CA VAL A 123 -8.82 -37.47 22.49
C VAL A 123 -8.18 -38.62 21.71
N LEU A 124 -7.30 -38.32 20.75
CA LEU A 124 -6.69 -39.35 19.89
C LEU A 124 -5.60 -40.17 20.60
N PHE A 125 -4.89 -39.58 21.56
CA PHE A 125 -3.84 -40.25 22.32
C PHE A 125 -4.28 -40.72 23.71
N TRP A 126 -5.58 -40.73 23.99
CA TRP A 126 -6.13 -41.15 25.30
C TRP A 126 -5.66 -42.56 25.70
N ASP A 127 -5.76 -43.53 24.78
CA ASP A 127 -5.34 -44.92 25.03
C ASP A 127 -3.82 -45.05 25.23
N ARG A 128 -3.02 -44.16 24.64
CA ARG A 128 -1.56 -44.13 24.77
C ARG A 128 -1.11 -43.41 26.04
N LEU A 129 -1.83 -42.38 26.48
CA LEU A 129 -1.60 -41.68 27.74
C LEU A 129 -1.94 -42.58 28.94
N VAL A 130 -3.05 -43.33 28.86
CA VAL A 130 -3.44 -44.30 29.89
C VAL A 130 -2.45 -45.47 29.96
N ALA A 131 -1.95 -45.94 28.81
CA ALA A 131 -0.94 -47.00 28.77
C ALA A 131 0.45 -46.57 29.27
N MET A 132 0.74 -45.27 29.37
CA MET A 132 2.03 -44.73 29.85
C MET A 132 2.07 -44.41 31.35
N GLY A 133 1.07 -44.84 32.13
CA GLY A 133 1.19 -44.92 33.58
C GLY A 133 1.33 -43.56 34.29
N LEU A 134 0.42 -42.62 34.03
CA LEU A 134 0.18 -41.55 35.00
C LEU A 134 -0.69 -42.11 36.13
N SER A 135 -0.05 -42.67 37.16
CA SER A 135 -0.74 -42.98 38.42
C SER A 135 -1.11 -41.68 39.11
N PHE A 136 -2.33 -41.22 38.90
CA PHE A 136 -2.97 -40.30 39.83
C PHE A 136 -3.42 -41.12 41.04
N GLY A 137 -2.58 -41.15 42.08
CA GLY A 137 -2.98 -41.61 43.40
C GLY A 137 -3.97 -40.62 44.04
N PRO A 138 -4.86 -41.09 44.94
CA PRO A 138 -5.87 -40.27 45.59
C PRO A 138 -5.30 -39.17 46.49
#